data_AF-A0A9R0K2Y4-F1
#
_entry.id   AF-A0A9R0K2Y4-F1
#
_cell.length_a   1.000
_cell.length_b   1.000
_cell.length_c   1.000
_cell.angle_alpha   90.00
_cell.angle_beta   90.00
_cell.angle_gamma   90.00
#
_symmetry.space_group_name_H-M   'P 1'
#
loop_
_entity.id
_entity.type
_entity.pdbx_description
1 polymer ?
#
loop_
_entity_poly.entity_id
_entity_poly.type
_entity_poly.pdbx_seq_one_letter_code
_entity_poly.pdbx_strand_id
1 'polypeptide(L)'
;MKLPFIRLSSTIEPSSLLHPFASKIDGFGLQIPTRSTAKPSHVRPFSIQCSVRFRPCIDIHKGKVKQIVGSTLSDSKEGGSSSSAALVTNFESDKPSAEYARLYKDDGLFGGHVIMLGADPLSRNAAVEALHAFPGGLQVGGGINSDNALSYIEEGASHVIVTSYVFNNGQMDLDRLRDLIRVVGKQRLVLDLSCRKKEGRYAIVTDRWQKFSDVYVDEQTLEFLAAYADEFLVHGVDVEGKKLGIDEELVSLLGSYSP
;
A
#
# COMPACT_ATOMS: atom_id res chain seq x y z
N MET A 1 0.80 -2.16 -14.77
CA MET A 1 0.80 -3.08 -13.62
C MET A 1 1.10 -2.20 -12.42
N LYS A 2 0.20 -2.12 -11.43
CA LYS A 2 0.47 -1.37 -10.19
C LYS A 2 1.62 -2.07 -9.45
N LEU A 3 2.58 -1.31 -8.95
CA LEU A 3 3.79 -1.87 -8.35
C LEU A 3 3.40 -2.65 -7.08
N PRO A 4 3.91 -3.89 -6.89
CA PRO A 4 3.87 -4.54 -5.60
C PRO A 4 4.88 -3.87 -4.66
N PHE A 5 4.43 -3.25 -3.57
CA PHE A 5 5.34 -2.68 -2.57
C PHE A 5 5.85 -3.74 -1.58
N ILE A 6 7.10 -3.54 -1.16
CA ILE A 6 7.85 -4.36 -0.21
C ILE A 6 7.43 -3.96 1.21
N ARG A 7 6.88 -4.90 1.98
CA ARG A 7 6.68 -4.69 3.42
C ARG A 7 8.03 -4.90 4.12
N LEU A 8 8.74 -3.83 4.43
CA LEU A 8 9.89 -3.87 5.34
C LEU A 8 9.36 -3.76 6.78
N SER A 9 9.28 -4.89 7.48
CA SER A 9 8.99 -4.88 8.91
C SER A 9 10.29 -4.67 9.68
N SER A 10 10.48 -3.51 10.29
CA SER A 10 11.54 -3.28 11.27
C SER A 10 11.25 -4.08 12.55
N THR A 11 11.72 -5.33 12.60
CA THR A 11 11.89 -6.04 13.87
C THR A 11 13.29 -5.73 14.39
N ILE A 12 13.40 -4.60 15.10
CA ILE A 12 14.56 -4.35 15.95
C ILE A 12 14.29 -5.08 17.27
N GLU A 13 14.84 -6.29 17.42
CA GLU A 13 14.99 -6.92 18.73
C GLU A 13 16.08 -6.16 19.51
N PRO A 14 15.78 -5.57 20.68
CA PRO A 14 16.80 -4.90 21.47
C PRO A 14 17.81 -5.92 22.01
N SER A 15 19.06 -5.72 21.62
CA SER A 15 20.24 -6.42 22.13
C SER A 15 20.28 -6.44 23.66
N SER A 16 20.39 -7.64 24.25
CA SER A 16 20.82 -7.82 25.63
C SER A 16 22.35 -7.88 25.68
N LEU A 17 22.96 -6.77 26.09
CA LEU A 17 24.33 -6.72 26.62
C LEU A 17 24.28 -6.03 27.99
N LEU A 18 25.30 -6.30 28.83
CA LEU A 18 25.51 -5.99 30.26
C LEU A 18 25.12 -7.19 31.17
N HIS A 19 25.97 -7.84 31.97
CA HIS A 19 27.40 -7.76 32.33
C HIS A 19 27.83 -9.13 32.95
N PRO A 20 29.14 -9.42 33.11
CA PRO A 20 29.68 -10.68 33.59
C PRO A 20 30.06 -10.68 35.08
N PHE A 21 30.45 -11.87 35.57
CA PHE A 21 31.15 -12.19 36.83
C PHE A 21 30.35 -12.23 38.15
N ALA A 22 30.14 -13.44 38.66
CA ALA A 22 30.40 -13.76 40.07
C ALA A 22 30.65 -15.26 40.25
N SER A 23 31.86 -15.57 40.70
CA SER A 23 32.37 -16.86 41.13
C SER A 23 31.65 -17.38 42.39
N LYS A 24 31.36 -18.68 42.44
CA LYS A 24 31.43 -19.47 43.68
C LYS A 24 31.69 -20.95 43.36
N ILE A 25 32.79 -21.42 43.94
CA ILE A 25 33.25 -22.79 44.08
C ILE A 25 32.37 -23.47 45.13
N ASP A 26 31.94 -24.71 44.88
CA ASP A 26 31.94 -25.80 45.87
C ASP A 26 31.34 -27.08 45.26
N GLY A 27 31.93 -28.24 45.60
CA GLY A 27 31.22 -29.52 45.60
C GLY A 27 31.70 -30.57 44.61
N PHE A 28 32.60 -31.43 45.09
CA PHE A 28 33.00 -32.70 44.48
C PHE A 28 31.81 -33.60 44.11
N GLY A 29 31.87 -34.19 42.91
CA GLY A 29 30.98 -35.26 42.48
C GLY A 29 31.35 -35.75 41.09
N LEU A 30 32.31 -36.67 40.99
CA LEU A 30 32.59 -37.41 39.76
C LEU A 30 31.35 -38.25 39.39
N GLN A 31 30.73 -37.95 38.25
CA GLN A 31 29.82 -38.87 37.57
C GLN A 31 30.20 -38.93 36.09
N ILE A 32 30.59 -40.14 35.66
CA ILE A 32 30.96 -40.51 34.29
C ILE A 32 29.67 -40.51 33.44
N PRO A 33 29.69 -39.98 32.19
CA PRO A 33 28.48 -39.65 31.46
C PRO A 33 27.82 -40.88 30.82
N THR A 34 26.53 -41.07 31.04
CA THR A 34 25.71 -41.96 30.21
C THR A 34 25.41 -41.26 28.89
N ARG A 35 25.86 -41.86 27.79
CA ARG A 35 25.67 -41.44 26.40
C ARG A 35 24.18 -41.29 26.07
N SER A 36 23.67 -40.06 26.14
CA SER A 36 22.35 -39.69 25.63
C SER A 36 22.38 -39.72 24.10
N THR A 37 21.50 -40.52 23.50
CA THR A 37 21.28 -40.55 22.06
C THR A 37 20.69 -39.22 21.62
N ALA A 38 21.51 -38.37 21.00
CA ALA A 38 21.05 -37.13 20.39
C ALA A 38 19.98 -37.44 19.33
N LYS A 39 18.77 -36.89 19.54
CA LYS A 39 17.69 -36.91 18.54
C LYS A 39 18.16 -36.13 17.31
N PRO A 40 17.80 -36.55 16.08
CA PRO A 40 18.14 -35.82 14.88
C PRO A 40 17.53 -34.42 14.99
N SER A 41 18.38 -33.40 14.89
CA SER A 41 17.97 -32.01 14.78
C SER A 41 17.05 -31.88 13.57
N HIS A 42 15.80 -31.48 13.80
CA HIS A 42 14.92 -31.05 12.73
C HIS A 42 15.64 -29.96 11.93
N VAL A 43 16.04 -30.31 10.71
CA VAL A 43 16.44 -29.32 9.70
C VAL A 43 15.19 -28.49 9.47
N ARG A 44 15.15 -27.28 10.05
CA ARG A 44 14.09 -26.33 9.73
C ARG A 44 14.19 -26.09 8.22
N PRO A 45 13.13 -26.33 7.44
CA PRO A 45 13.18 -26.03 6.02
C PRO A 45 13.50 -24.54 5.91
N PHE A 46 14.52 -24.21 5.12
CA PHE A 46 14.79 -22.83 4.74
C PHE A 46 13.51 -22.28 4.12
N SER A 47 12.81 -21.42 4.86
CA SER A 47 11.70 -20.66 4.31
C SER A 47 12.31 -19.67 3.32
N ILE A 48 12.07 -19.89 2.04
CA ILE A 48 12.31 -18.84 1.04
C ILE A 48 11.31 -17.73 1.40
N GLN A 49 11.79 -16.73 2.14
CA GLN A 49 11.02 -15.53 2.43
C GLN A 49 11.02 -14.73 1.13
N CYS A 50 10.01 -14.96 0.28
CA CYS A 50 9.82 -14.16 -0.92
C CYS A 50 9.62 -12.71 -0.48
N SER A 51 10.58 -11.84 -0.77
CA SER A 51 10.53 -10.41 -0.45
C SER A 51 9.50 -9.65 -1.29
N VAL A 52 8.94 -10.30 -2.31
CA VAL A 52 7.98 -9.71 -3.25
C VAL A 52 6.62 -10.41 -3.11
N ARG A 53 5.55 -9.62 -3.00
CA ARG A 53 4.17 -10.10 -2.96
C ARG A 53 3.38 -9.51 -4.11
N PHE A 54 2.65 -10.33 -4.84
CA PHE A 54 1.70 -9.83 -5.83
C PHE A 54 0.49 -9.21 -5.12
N ARG A 55 0.15 -7.97 -5.48
CA ARG A 55 -0.96 -7.19 -4.90
C ARG A 55 -1.96 -6.87 -6.01
N PRO A 56 -3.11 -7.55 -6.08
CA PRO A 56 -4.07 -7.32 -7.16
C PRO A 56 -4.82 -5.99 -6.95
N CYS A 57 -5.48 -5.49 -7.98
CA CYS A 57 -6.21 -4.23 -7.92
C CYS A 57 -7.55 -4.29 -8.65
N ILE A 58 -8.59 -3.79 -8.00
CA ILE A 58 -9.95 -3.61 -8.52
C ILE A 58 -10.19 -2.11 -8.65
N ASP A 59 -9.99 -1.58 -9.86
CA ASP A 59 -10.30 -0.19 -10.17
C ASP A 59 -11.79 -0.10 -10.55
N ILE A 60 -12.53 0.79 -9.89
CA ILE A 60 -13.98 0.91 -9.99
C ILE A 60 -14.34 2.29 -10.54
N HIS A 61 -15.16 2.33 -11.59
CA HIS A 61 -15.73 3.57 -12.12
C HIS A 61 -17.19 3.36 -12.55
N LYS A 62 -18.10 4.19 -12.02
CA LYS A 62 -19.56 4.08 -12.23
C LYS A 62 -20.08 2.68 -11.90
N GLY A 63 -19.61 2.11 -10.78
CA GLY A 63 -19.99 0.78 -10.29
C GLY A 63 -19.42 -0.41 -11.06
N LYS A 64 -18.59 -0.19 -12.09
CA LYS A 64 -17.97 -1.27 -12.88
C LYS A 64 -16.48 -1.37 -12.64
N VAL A 65 -15.96 -2.60 -12.71
CA VAL A 65 -14.51 -2.86 -12.68
C VAL A 65 -13.92 -2.49 -14.04
N LYS A 66 -12.94 -1.59 -14.07
CA LYS A 66 -12.30 -1.10 -15.29
C LYS A 66 -10.79 -1.06 -15.17
N GLN A 67 -10.08 -1.19 -16.28
CA GLN A 67 -8.66 -0.85 -16.36
C GLN A 67 -8.53 0.39 -17.24
N ILE A 68 -8.05 1.49 -16.66
CA ILE A 68 -7.93 2.78 -17.38
C ILE A 68 -6.50 3.08 -17.82
N VAL A 69 -6.36 3.92 -18.84
CA VAL A 69 -5.10 4.62 -19.13
C VAL A 69 -5.11 5.88 -18.28
N GLY A 70 -4.28 5.88 -17.26
CA GLY A 70 -4.39 6.85 -16.20
C GLY A 70 -4.41 8.31 -16.68
N SER A 71 -3.54 8.67 -17.64
CA SER A 71 -3.35 10.05 -18.11
C SER A 71 -4.58 10.64 -18.83
N THR A 72 -5.66 9.88 -18.94
CA THR A 72 -6.91 10.28 -19.63
C THR A 72 -8.04 10.60 -18.66
N LEU A 73 -7.79 10.52 -17.35
CA LEU A 73 -8.76 10.87 -16.32
C LEU A 73 -8.87 12.40 -16.20
N SER A 74 -10.01 12.99 -16.62
CA SER A 74 -10.27 14.44 -16.61
C SER A 74 -11.51 14.80 -15.79
N ASP A 75 -11.57 16.02 -15.20
CA ASP A 75 -12.72 16.53 -14.42
C ASP A 75 -13.54 17.38 -15.38
N SER A 76 -14.08 16.76 -16.41
CA SER A 76 -15.17 17.40 -17.11
C SER A 76 -16.40 17.24 -16.23
N LYS A 77 -16.67 18.29 -15.43
CA LYS A 77 -17.95 18.44 -14.74
C LYS A 77 -19.06 18.08 -15.72
N GLU A 78 -19.94 17.18 -15.30
CA GLU A 78 -21.22 16.94 -15.95
C GLU A 78 -21.91 18.29 -16.15
N GLY A 79 -21.92 18.79 -17.38
CA GLY A 79 -22.51 20.09 -17.69
C GLY A 79 -21.94 20.75 -18.94
N GLY A 80 -22.41 20.30 -20.11
CA GLY A 80 -22.52 21.13 -21.30
C GLY A 80 -21.26 21.37 -22.13
N SER A 81 -21.34 20.91 -23.38
CA SER A 81 -20.47 21.19 -24.52
C SER A 81 -19.27 20.25 -24.73
N SER A 82 -19.32 19.59 -25.88
CA SER A 82 -18.49 18.49 -26.34
C SER A 82 -17.03 18.88 -26.59
N SER A 83 -16.14 18.54 -25.66
CA SER A 83 -14.74 18.17 -25.93
C SER A 83 -14.01 17.65 -24.68
N SER A 84 -14.70 16.89 -23.82
CA SER A 84 -14.00 16.09 -22.81
C SER A 84 -13.27 14.95 -23.51
N ALA A 85 -11.95 14.88 -23.38
CA ALA A 85 -11.22 13.70 -23.81
C ALA A 85 -11.81 12.50 -23.06
N ALA A 86 -12.45 11.58 -23.78
CA ALA A 86 -13.10 10.42 -23.18
C ALA A 86 -12.08 9.60 -22.38
N LEU A 87 -12.45 9.20 -21.16
CA LEU A 87 -11.64 8.30 -20.33
C LEU A 87 -11.30 7.05 -21.16
N VAL A 88 -10.01 6.82 -21.39
CA VAL A 88 -9.56 5.67 -22.18
C VAL A 88 -9.48 4.46 -21.29
N THR A 89 -10.25 3.43 -21.61
CA THR A 89 -10.27 2.14 -20.92
C THR A 89 -9.59 1.08 -21.79
N ASN A 90 -8.66 0.33 -21.20
CA ASN A 90 -8.13 -0.88 -21.82
C ASN A 90 -9.07 -2.07 -21.63
N PHE A 91 -9.87 -2.07 -20.57
CA PHE A 91 -10.79 -3.15 -20.22
C PHE A 91 -11.94 -2.63 -19.34
N GLU A 92 -13.11 -3.21 -19.51
CA GLU A 92 -14.28 -3.06 -18.63
C GLU A 92 -14.87 -4.46 -18.42
N SER A 93 -15.20 -4.80 -17.18
CA SER A 93 -15.80 -6.10 -16.84
C SER A 93 -17.30 -5.99 -16.64
N ASP A 94 -18.00 -7.05 -17.03
CA ASP A 94 -19.40 -7.29 -16.64
C ASP A 94 -19.52 -8.02 -15.29
N LYS A 95 -18.40 -8.50 -14.74
CA LYS A 95 -18.37 -9.18 -13.43
C LYS A 95 -18.38 -8.16 -12.29
N PRO A 96 -19.08 -8.45 -11.18
CA PRO A 96 -19.07 -7.58 -10.01
C PRO A 96 -17.69 -7.60 -9.33
N SER A 97 -17.37 -6.51 -8.62
CA SER A 97 -16.13 -6.37 -7.85
C SER A 97 -15.95 -7.48 -6.81
N ALA A 98 -17.05 -7.94 -6.18
CA ALA A 98 -17.05 -9.05 -5.23
C ALA A 98 -16.54 -10.37 -5.82
N GLU A 99 -16.73 -10.62 -7.12
CA GLU A 99 -16.22 -11.84 -7.77
C GLU A 99 -14.69 -11.83 -7.83
N TYR A 100 -14.10 -10.69 -8.17
CA TYR A 100 -12.64 -10.51 -8.14
C TYR A 100 -12.08 -10.59 -6.72
N ALA A 101 -12.76 -10.00 -5.74
CA ALA A 101 -12.35 -10.10 -4.34
C ALA A 101 -12.36 -11.54 -3.82
N ARG A 102 -13.36 -12.36 -4.19
CA ARG A 102 -13.38 -13.79 -3.87
C ARG A 102 -12.23 -14.54 -4.53
N LEU A 103 -11.97 -14.27 -5.80
CA LEU A 103 -10.81 -14.85 -6.49
C LEU A 103 -9.50 -14.55 -5.74
N TYR A 104 -9.29 -13.28 -5.35
CA TYR A 104 -8.10 -12.89 -4.60
C TYR A 104 -8.03 -13.55 -3.22
N LYS A 105 -9.17 -13.75 -2.57
CA LYS A 105 -9.28 -14.47 -1.31
C LYS A 105 -8.91 -15.94 -1.45
N ASP A 106 -9.46 -16.60 -2.46
CA ASP A 106 -9.23 -18.02 -2.74
C ASP A 106 -7.74 -18.28 -3.08
N ASP A 107 -7.09 -17.31 -3.73
CA ASP A 107 -5.65 -17.32 -4.03
C ASP A 107 -4.76 -16.83 -2.85
N GLY A 108 -5.34 -16.38 -1.74
CA GLY A 108 -4.61 -15.87 -0.57
C GLY A 108 -3.85 -14.55 -0.80
N LEU A 109 -4.32 -13.72 -1.73
CA LEU A 109 -3.69 -12.46 -2.14
C LEU A 109 -4.11 -11.29 -1.24
N PHE A 110 -3.49 -11.19 -0.07
CA PHE A 110 -3.74 -10.12 0.89
C PHE A 110 -3.17 -8.77 0.47
N GLY A 111 -3.88 -7.73 0.89
CA GLY A 111 -3.51 -6.34 0.72
C GLY A 111 -3.68 -5.81 -0.69
N GLY A 112 -4.46 -6.50 -1.53
CA GLY A 112 -4.90 -5.97 -2.83
C GLY A 112 -5.75 -4.72 -2.67
N HIS A 113 -5.84 -3.92 -3.72
CA HIS A 113 -6.45 -2.59 -3.65
C HIS A 113 -7.82 -2.55 -4.31
N VAL A 114 -8.74 -1.79 -3.74
CA VAL A 114 -10.04 -1.43 -4.31
C VAL A 114 -10.06 0.08 -4.47
N ILE A 115 -9.95 0.58 -5.70
CA ILE A 115 -9.77 2.01 -5.97
C ILE A 115 -11.01 2.57 -6.66
N MET A 116 -11.70 3.48 -5.99
CA MET A 116 -12.81 4.23 -6.58
C MET A 116 -12.26 5.39 -7.41
N LEU A 117 -12.51 5.38 -8.71
CA LEU A 117 -12.12 6.43 -9.66
C LEU A 117 -13.16 7.56 -9.77
N GLY A 118 -14.27 7.45 -9.04
CA GLY A 118 -15.33 8.44 -8.96
C GLY A 118 -16.01 8.42 -7.59
N ALA A 119 -16.61 9.54 -7.20
CA ALA A 119 -17.31 9.69 -5.91
C ALA A 119 -18.80 9.27 -5.99
N ASP A 120 -19.22 8.62 -7.07
CA ASP A 120 -20.60 8.22 -7.28
C ASP A 120 -21.03 7.07 -6.36
N PRO A 121 -22.30 7.00 -5.94
CA PRO A 121 -22.79 5.93 -5.07
C PRO A 121 -22.59 4.52 -5.63
N LEU A 122 -22.62 4.33 -6.96
CA LEU A 122 -22.43 3.02 -7.57
C LEU A 122 -20.99 2.53 -7.34
N SER A 123 -20.01 3.41 -7.50
CA SER A 123 -18.60 3.09 -7.21
C SER A 123 -18.37 2.78 -5.73
N ARG A 124 -19.01 3.52 -4.82
CA ARG A 124 -18.96 3.22 -3.38
C ARG A 124 -19.55 1.84 -3.07
N ASN A 125 -20.74 1.55 -3.58
CA ASN A 125 -21.42 0.27 -3.33
C ASN A 125 -20.57 -0.91 -3.84
N ALA A 126 -20.04 -0.80 -5.07
CA ALA A 126 -19.15 -1.83 -5.61
C ALA A 126 -17.85 -1.97 -4.80
N ALA A 127 -17.31 -0.89 -4.21
CA ALA A 127 -16.16 -1.01 -3.33
C ALA A 127 -16.51 -1.81 -2.06
N VAL A 128 -17.62 -1.47 -1.39
CA VAL A 128 -18.11 -2.17 -0.19
C VAL A 128 -18.39 -3.65 -0.48
N GLU A 129 -19.00 -3.97 -1.62
CA GLU A 129 -19.23 -5.37 -2.03
C GLU A 129 -17.92 -6.18 -2.12
N ALA A 130 -16.84 -5.58 -2.61
CA ALA A 130 -15.52 -6.23 -2.64
C ALA A 130 -14.94 -6.41 -1.23
N LEU A 131 -15.08 -5.41 -0.36
CA LEU A 131 -14.61 -5.49 1.03
C LEU A 131 -15.35 -6.59 1.81
N HIS A 132 -16.67 -6.69 1.65
CA HIS A 132 -17.48 -7.76 2.25
C HIS A 132 -17.12 -9.15 1.75
N ALA A 133 -16.72 -9.27 0.49
CA ALA A 133 -16.30 -10.53 -0.10
C ALA A 133 -14.94 -11.03 0.46
N PHE A 134 -14.05 -10.10 0.82
CA PHE A 134 -12.76 -10.42 1.45
C PHE A 134 -12.44 -9.51 2.66
N PRO A 135 -13.15 -9.69 3.80
CA PRO A 135 -12.96 -8.86 4.98
C PRO A 135 -11.55 -8.98 5.53
N GLY A 136 -10.91 -7.85 5.79
CA GLY A 136 -9.51 -7.75 6.23
C GLY A 136 -8.49 -8.10 5.14
N GLY A 137 -8.93 -8.41 3.92
CA GLY A 137 -8.07 -8.83 2.81
C GLY A 137 -7.65 -7.70 1.88
N LEU A 138 -8.46 -6.66 1.75
CA LEU A 138 -8.28 -5.59 0.76
C LEU A 138 -8.06 -4.23 1.41
N GLN A 139 -7.41 -3.33 0.69
CA GLN A 139 -7.22 -1.91 1.03
C GLN A 139 -8.10 -1.06 0.12
N VAL A 140 -8.65 0.05 0.60
CA VAL A 140 -9.57 0.88 -0.19
C VAL A 140 -9.09 2.31 -0.36
N GLY A 141 -9.17 2.84 -1.58
CA GLY A 141 -8.79 4.20 -1.92
C GLY A 141 -9.82 4.89 -2.82
N GLY A 142 -9.67 6.21 -2.96
CA GLY A 142 -10.55 7.07 -3.75
C GLY A 142 -11.51 7.89 -2.87
N GLY A 143 -11.22 9.17 -2.70
CA GLY A 143 -12.06 10.09 -1.91
C GLY A 143 -12.04 9.83 -0.39
N ILE A 144 -11.05 9.09 0.11
CA ILE A 144 -10.89 8.84 1.55
C ILE A 144 -10.49 10.14 2.28
N ASN A 145 -11.11 10.38 3.43
CA ASN A 145 -10.82 11.48 4.36
C ASN A 145 -11.10 11.07 5.82
N SER A 146 -10.84 11.96 6.78
CA SER A 146 -11.08 11.72 8.21
C SER A 146 -12.51 11.30 8.54
N ASP A 147 -13.49 11.79 7.79
CA ASP A 147 -14.91 11.64 8.10
C ASP A 147 -15.44 10.27 7.65
N ASN A 148 -14.83 9.67 6.63
CA ASN A 148 -15.28 8.41 6.04
C ASN A 148 -14.33 7.22 6.26
N ALA A 149 -13.06 7.46 6.63
CA ALA A 149 -12.05 6.41 6.72
C ALA A 149 -12.44 5.27 7.66
N LEU A 150 -12.97 5.59 8.84
CA LEU A 150 -13.37 4.57 9.83
C LEU A 150 -14.49 3.67 9.30
N SER A 151 -15.48 4.24 8.62
CA SER A 151 -16.59 3.47 8.04
C SER A 151 -16.06 2.41 7.07
N TYR A 152 -15.08 2.73 6.23
CA TYR A 152 -14.51 1.72 5.32
C TYR A 152 -13.75 0.60 6.05
N ILE A 153 -13.09 0.90 7.17
CA ILE A 153 -12.46 -0.13 8.02
C ILE A 153 -13.54 -1.04 8.63
N GLU A 154 -14.67 -0.46 9.08
CA GLU A 154 -15.81 -1.21 9.62
C GLU A 154 -16.49 -2.09 8.55
N GLU A 155 -16.53 -1.62 7.30
CA GLU A 155 -16.98 -2.39 6.13
C GLU A 155 -15.98 -3.49 5.70
N GLY A 156 -14.87 -3.66 6.42
CA GLY A 156 -13.94 -4.78 6.23
C GLY A 156 -12.68 -4.44 5.43
N ALA A 157 -12.38 -3.17 5.16
CA ALA A 157 -11.06 -2.80 4.66
C ALA A 157 -9.98 -3.09 5.72
N SER A 158 -8.86 -3.65 5.27
CA SER A 158 -7.65 -3.78 6.10
C SER A 158 -6.99 -2.43 6.36
N HIS A 159 -6.96 -1.58 5.32
CA HIS A 159 -6.37 -0.26 5.34
C HIS A 159 -7.18 0.69 4.46
N VAL A 160 -7.04 1.98 4.71
CA VAL A 160 -7.46 3.02 3.79
C VAL A 160 -6.25 3.63 3.08
N ILE A 161 -6.42 3.96 1.80
CA ILE A 161 -5.40 4.54 0.92
C ILE A 161 -5.75 6.00 0.67
N VAL A 162 -4.80 6.90 0.95
CA VAL A 162 -5.02 8.36 0.89
C VAL A 162 -3.96 9.04 0.05
N THR A 163 -4.42 9.95 -0.82
CA THR A 163 -3.58 10.76 -1.71
C THR A 163 -3.93 12.24 -1.55
N SER A 164 -4.91 12.74 -2.31
CA SER A 164 -5.23 14.16 -2.46
C SER A 164 -5.82 14.84 -1.23
N TYR A 165 -6.29 14.08 -0.24
CA TYR A 165 -6.74 14.66 1.03
C TYR A 165 -5.55 15.18 1.84
N VAL A 166 -4.44 14.44 1.86
CA VAL A 166 -3.19 14.79 2.57
C VAL A 166 -2.31 15.69 1.69
N PHE A 167 -2.16 15.36 0.42
CA PHE A 167 -1.42 16.18 -0.54
C PHE A 167 -2.39 17.11 -1.26
N ASN A 168 -2.52 18.34 -0.77
CA ASN A 168 -3.46 19.32 -1.30
C ASN A 168 -2.72 20.60 -1.71
N ASN A 169 -3.08 21.16 -2.85
CA ASN A 169 -2.48 22.37 -3.39
C ASN A 169 -0.95 22.32 -3.56
N GLY A 170 -0.40 21.14 -3.80
CA GLY A 170 1.04 20.95 -3.96
C GLY A 170 1.82 20.95 -2.63
N GLN A 171 1.12 20.88 -1.49
CA GLN A 171 1.72 20.78 -0.16
C GLN A 171 1.13 19.61 0.61
N MET A 172 1.88 19.12 1.59
CA MET A 172 1.41 18.13 2.54
C MET A 172 0.73 18.81 3.72
N ASP A 173 -0.54 18.48 3.94
CA ASP A 173 -1.33 18.92 5.08
C ASP A 173 -1.13 17.93 6.26
N LEU A 174 -0.22 18.30 7.16
CA LEU A 174 0.13 17.46 8.31
C LEU A 174 -1.00 17.33 9.33
N ASP A 175 -1.90 18.31 9.42
CA ASP A 175 -3.00 18.24 10.37
C ASP A 175 -4.04 17.22 9.89
N ARG A 176 -4.36 17.21 8.60
CA ARG A 176 -5.17 16.15 7.98
C ARG A 176 -4.57 14.76 8.12
N LEU A 177 -3.26 14.63 7.96
CA LEU A 177 -2.55 13.36 8.16
C LEU A 177 -2.66 12.87 9.61
N ARG A 178 -2.45 13.77 10.57
CA ARG A 178 -2.59 13.47 12.01
C ARG A 178 -4.02 13.09 12.36
N ASP A 179 -5.02 13.75 11.79
CA ASP A 179 -6.43 13.44 12.02
C ASP A 179 -6.79 12.06 11.49
N LEU A 180 -6.32 11.68 10.29
CA LEU A 180 -6.48 10.30 9.79
C LEU A 180 -5.88 9.27 10.74
N ILE A 181 -4.67 9.51 11.26
CA ILE A 181 -4.02 8.58 12.19
C ILE A 181 -4.78 8.49 13.51
N ARG A 182 -5.34 9.59 14.00
CA ARG A 182 -6.22 9.55 15.19
C ARG A 182 -7.46 8.68 14.94
N VAL A 183 -8.01 8.71 13.74
CA VAL A 183 -9.24 7.99 13.38
C VAL A 183 -8.98 6.49 13.15
N VAL A 184 -8.00 6.12 12.30
CA VAL A 184 -7.80 4.70 11.91
C VAL A 184 -6.51 4.06 12.45
N GLY A 185 -5.58 4.87 12.95
CA GLY A 185 -4.23 4.43 13.31
C GLY A 185 -3.31 4.30 12.10
N LYS A 186 -2.02 4.57 12.28
CA LYS A 186 -0.99 4.45 11.25
C LYS A 186 -0.99 3.06 10.58
N GLN A 187 -1.20 2.01 11.36
CA GLN A 187 -1.18 0.60 10.98
C GLN A 187 -2.32 0.20 10.03
N ARG A 188 -3.23 1.13 9.74
CA ARG A 188 -4.33 0.98 8.76
C ARG A 188 -4.34 2.11 7.74
N LEU A 189 -3.26 2.88 7.63
CA LEU A 189 -3.11 3.97 6.69
C LEU A 189 -2.05 3.63 5.65
N VAL A 190 -2.42 3.76 4.38
CA VAL A 190 -1.53 3.69 3.23
C VAL A 190 -1.48 5.06 2.57
N LEU A 191 -0.28 5.59 2.35
CA LEU A 191 -0.11 6.82 1.58
C LEU A 191 0.16 6.45 0.12
N ASP A 192 -0.70 6.92 -0.78
CA ASP A 192 -0.48 6.80 -2.21
C ASP A 192 0.38 7.98 -2.70
N LEU A 193 1.55 7.64 -3.23
CA LEU A 193 2.55 8.54 -3.76
C LEU A 193 2.51 8.40 -5.29
N SER A 194 1.70 9.22 -5.93
CA SER A 194 1.70 9.35 -7.38
C SER A 194 2.93 10.16 -7.81
N CYS A 195 3.91 9.51 -8.42
CA CYS A 195 5.23 10.06 -8.71
C CYS A 195 5.38 10.40 -10.19
N ARG A 196 5.90 11.59 -10.48
CA ARG A 196 6.23 12.02 -11.84
C ARG A 196 7.61 12.65 -11.88
N LYS A 197 8.38 12.35 -12.93
CA LYS A 197 9.73 12.88 -13.08
C LYS A 197 9.71 14.32 -13.55
N LYS A 198 10.42 15.20 -12.84
CA LYS A 198 10.63 16.62 -13.17
C LYS A 198 12.08 16.96 -12.89
N GLU A 199 12.78 17.43 -13.93
CA GLU A 199 14.19 17.89 -13.81
C GLU A 199 15.11 16.87 -13.13
N GLY A 200 14.96 15.59 -13.49
CA GLY A 200 15.78 14.49 -12.96
C GLY A 200 15.38 13.97 -11.57
N ARG A 201 14.36 14.54 -10.93
CA ARG A 201 13.84 14.09 -9.63
C ARG A 201 12.39 13.65 -9.72
N TYR A 202 11.96 12.76 -8.84
CA TYR A 202 10.55 12.38 -8.72
C TYR A 202 9.85 13.27 -7.72
N ALA A 203 8.77 13.90 -8.15
CA ALA A 203 7.89 14.69 -7.30
C ALA A 203 6.54 13.98 -7.15
N ILE A 204 5.92 14.14 -5.98
CA ILE A 204 4.54 13.70 -5.78
C ILE A 204 3.63 14.65 -6.54
N VAL A 205 2.70 14.10 -7.33
CA VAL A 205 1.72 14.85 -8.10
C VAL A 205 0.31 14.56 -7.61
N THR A 206 -0.50 15.61 -7.54
CA THR A 206 -1.90 15.57 -7.08
C THR A 206 -2.84 15.97 -8.22
N ASP A 207 -4.14 16.01 -7.93
CA ASP A 207 -5.18 16.41 -8.90
C ASP A 207 -5.13 15.58 -10.19
N ARG A 208 -5.11 14.26 -10.05
CA ARG A 208 -5.00 13.30 -11.16
C ARG A 208 -3.79 13.59 -12.06
N TRP A 209 -2.68 13.84 -11.37
CA TRP A 209 -1.33 13.97 -11.92
C TRP A 209 -1.07 15.24 -12.74
N GLN A 210 -1.92 16.23 -12.56
CA GLN A 210 -1.82 17.52 -13.23
C GLN A 210 -1.01 18.53 -12.42
N LYS A 211 -1.01 18.43 -11.07
CA LYS A 211 -0.37 19.41 -10.19
C LYS A 211 0.84 18.82 -9.48
N PHE A 212 2.02 19.37 -9.75
CA PHE A 212 3.23 19.04 -8.98
C PHE A 212 3.14 19.61 -7.57
N SER A 213 3.54 18.81 -6.59
CA SER A 213 3.85 19.28 -5.25
C SER A 213 5.32 19.68 -5.12
N ASP A 214 5.63 20.40 -4.05
CA ASP A 214 7.02 20.68 -3.64
C ASP A 214 7.63 19.51 -2.84
N VAL A 215 6.93 18.37 -2.78
CA VAL A 215 7.36 17.17 -2.07
C VAL A 215 8.00 16.21 -3.07
N TYR A 216 9.29 15.95 -2.86
CA TYR A 216 10.09 15.02 -3.67
C TYR A 216 10.15 13.64 -3.02
N VAL A 217 10.33 12.62 -3.84
CA VAL A 217 10.56 11.26 -3.36
C VAL A 217 12.06 11.06 -3.16
N ASP A 218 12.48 11.14 -1.92
CA ASP A 218 13.85 10.94 -1.45
C ASP A 218 13.84 10.27 -0.06
N GLU A 219 15.03 9.90 0.44
CA GLU A 219 15.21 9.22 1.72
C GLU A 219 14.55 9.95 2.90
N GLN A 220 14.79 11.25 3.02
CA GLN A 220 14.29 12.06 4.13
C GLN A 220 12.75 12.11 4.12
N THR A 221 12.16 12.28 2.94
CA THR A 221 10.71 12.31 2.79
C THR A 221 10.09 10.95 3.08
N LEU A 222 10.68 9.86 2.57
CA LEU A 222 10.19 8.50 2.81
C LEU A 222 10.28 8.12 4.29
N GLU A 223 11.40 8.41 4.96
CA GLU A 223 11.57 8.18 6.39
C GLU A 223 10.56 8.99 7.21
N PHE A 224 10.37 10.26 6.87
CA PHE A 224 9.38 11.11 7.52
C PHE A 224 7.97 10.54 7.37
N LEU A 225 7.54 10.22 6.14
CA LEU A 225 6.20 9.69 5.87
C LEU A 225 5.99 8.31 6.50
N ALA A 226 7.04 7.50 6.62
CA ALA A 226 6.97 6.18 7.23
C ALA A 226 6.70 6.26 8.73
N ALA A 227 6.88 7.42 9.38
CA ALA A 227 6.42 7.64 10.74
C ALA A 227 4.88 7.67 10.85
N TYR A 228 4.16 7.88 9.75
CA TYR A 228 2.72 8.17 9.70
C TYR A 228 1.87 7.11 8.97
N ALA A 229 2.47 6.25 8.15
CA ALA A 229 1.76 5.20 7.38
C ALA A 229 2.32 3.79 7.61
N ASP A 230 1.51 2.74 7.38
CA ASP A 230 1.95 1.34 7.40
C ASP A 230 2.63 0.94 6.08
N GLU A 231 2.08 1.40 4.95
CA GLU A 231 2.58 1.10 3.61
C GLU A 231 2.56 2.35 2.70
N PHE A 232 3.41 2.34 1.67
CA PHE A 232 3.32 3.28 0.54
C PHE A 232 2.77 2.56 -0.69
N LEU A 233 1.77 3.17 -1.33
CA LEU A 233 1.33 2.77 -2.67
C LEU A 233 1.98 3.72 -3.67
N VAL A 234 2.90 3.25 -4.51
CA VAL A 234 3.65 4.14 -5.42
C VAL A 234 3.22 3.95 -6.87
N HIS A 235 2.87 5.04 -7.54
CA HIS A 235 2.48 5.05 -8.95
C HIS A 235 3.52 5.82 -9.78
N GLY A 236 4.06 5.19 -10.83
CA GLY A 236 4.86 5.87 -11.86
C GLY A 236 3.95 6.44 -12.94
N VAL A 237 3.58 7.72 -12.80
CA VAL A 237 2.55 8.38 -13.64
C VAL A 237 2.87 8.29 -15.14
N ASP A 238 4.14 8.43 -15.51
CA ASP A 238 4.54 8.49 -16.91
C ASP A 238 4.37 7.15 -17.65
N VAL A 239 4.24 6.02 -16.94
CA VAL A 239 4.02 4.68 -17.52
C VAL A 239 2.66 4.06 -17.18
N GLU A 240 1.87 4.70 -16.32
CA GLU A 240 0.61 4.14 -15.80
C GLU A 240 -0.43 3.87 -16.89
N GLY A 241 -0.92 2.63 -16.94
CA GLY A 241 -1.93 2.18 -17.90
C GLY A 241 -1.44 2.02 -19.36
N LYS A 242 -0.18 2.39 -19.66
CA LYS A 242 0.41 2.32 -21.01
C LYS A 242 0.93 0.93 -21.41
N LYS A 243 0.91 -0.04 -20.48
CA LYS A 243 1.45 -1.40 -20.69
C LYS A 243 2.94 -1.43 -21.07
N LEU A 244 3.73 -0.46 -20.59
CA LEU A 244 5.17 -0.31 -20.89
C LEU A 244 6.10 -0.93 -19.83
N GLY A 245 5.55 -1.65 -18.85
CA GLY A 245 6.30 -2.14 -17.70
C GLY A 245 6.31 -1.14 -16.54
N ILE A 246 7.28 -1.33 -15.65
CA ILE A 246 7.50 -0.49 -14.46
C ILE A 246 8.44 0.67 -14.79
N ASP A 247 8.41 1.73 -14.00
CA ASP A 247 9.43 2.77 -14.03
C ASP A 247 10.65 2.29 -13.22
N GLU A 248 11.68 1.79 -13.91
CA GLU A 248 12.87 1.17 -13.30
C GLU A 248 13.68 2.14 -12.45
N GLU A 249 13.75 3.42 -12.85
CA GLU A 249 14.48 4.45 -12.09
C GLU A 249 13.77 4.74 -10.77
N LEU A 250 12.44 4.89 -10.80
CA LEU A 250 11.65 5.07 -9.58
C LEU A 250 11.75 3.84 -8.66
N VAL A 251 11.67 2.62 -9.20
CA VAL A 251 11.82 1.40 -8.41
C VAL A 251 13.21 1.30 -7.77
N SER A 252 14.26 1.67 -8.50
CA SER A 252 15.64 1.68 -7.97
C SER A 252 15.82 2.69 -6.83
N LEU A 253 15.22 3.88 -6.98
CA LEU A 253 15.18 4.89 -5.92
C LEU A 253 14.48 4.36 -4.68
N LEU A 254 13.28 3.77 -4.82
CA LEU A 254 12.54 3.20 -3.71
C LEU A 254 13.27 2.03 -3.05
N GLY A 255 13.92 1.17 -3.82
CA GLY A 255 14.70 0.05 -3.29
C GLY A 255 15.93 0.49 -2.48
N SER A 256 16.41 1.72 -2.72
CA SER A 256 17.54 2.30 -1.98
C SER A 256 17.12 2.98 -0.69
N TYR A 257 15.91 3.57 -0.65
CA TYR A 257 15.53 4.54 0.37
C TYR A 257 14.23 4.23 1.12
N SER A 258 13.48 3.20 0.72
CA SER A 258 12.27 2.82 1.48
C SER A 258 12.68 2.18 2.82
N PRO A 259 12.11 2.66 3.94
CA PRO A 259 12.45 2.19 5.30
C PRO A 259 11.82 0.85 5.66
#